data_AF-A0A9E5EJ71-F1
#
_entry.id   AF-A0A9E5EJ71-F1
#
_cell.length_a   1.000
_cell.length_b   1.000
_cell.length_c   1.000
_cell.angle_alpha   90.00
_cell.angle_beta   90.00
_cell.angle_gamma   90.00
#
_symmetry.space_group_name_H-M   'P 1'
#
loop_
_entity.id
_entity.type
_entity.pdbx_description
1 polymer ?
#
loop_
_entity_poly.entity_id
_entity_poly.type
_entity_poly.pdbx_seq_one_letter_code
_entity_poly.pdbx_strand_id
1 'polypeptide(L)'
;MDDPWEVSLPCMGVLPSVDPETGEVLAFDTGTRDSQQRHAEWVEEREKAWLDWFPSPLQRLKASTEGDLLDDMVTFFRRRMKGTRK
;
A
#
# COMPACT_ATOMS: atom_id res chain seq x y z
N MET A 1 0.40 4.24 6.23
CA MET A 1 1.00 2.96 6.61
C MET A 1 0.59 2.03 5.51
N ASP A 2 1.53 1.56 4.71
CA ASP A 2 1.30 0.71 3.55
C ASP A 2 1.47 -0.74 4.03
N ASP A 3 0.46 -1.58 3.84
CA ASP A 3 0.56 -3.01 4.09
C ASP A 3 1.33 -3.68 2.93
N PRO A 4 2.22 -4.66 3.16
CA PRO A 4 2.86 -5.41 2.08
C PRO A 4 1.88 -5.94 1.03
N TRP A 5 0.67 -6.32 1.42
CA TRP A 5 -0.36 -6.82 0.50
C TRP A 5 -1.02 -5.72 -0.32
N GLU A 6 -0.89 -4.45 0.10
CA GLU A 6 -1.22 -3.30 -0.74
C GLU A 6 -0.13 -3.02 -1.79
N VAL A 7 1.06 -3.60 -1.65
CA VAL A 7 2.17 -3.46 -2.62
C VAL A 7 2.19 -4.62 -3.60
N SER A 8 1.97 -5.85 -3.12
CA SER A 8 1.89 -7.04 -3.96
C SER A 8 0.91 -8.06 -3.39
N LEU A 9 0.07 -8.63 -4.25
CA LEU A 9 -0.83 -9.71 -3.84
C LEU A 9 0.00 -10.98 -3.61
N PRO A 10 -0.04 -11.58 -2.42
CA PRO A 10 0.71 -12.80 -2.16
C PRO A 10 0.09 -13.99 -2.91
N CYS A 11 0.91 -14.87 -3.47
CA CYS A 11 0.44 -16.06 -4.18
C CYS A 11 0.22 -17.22 -3.21
N MET A 12 -0.87 -17.16 -2.43
CA MET A 12 -1.19 -18.15 -1.38
C MET A 12 -2.36 -19.09 -1.76
N GLY A 13 -2.87 -18.99 -2.99
CA GLY A 13 -4.03 -19.75 -3.43
C GLY A 13 -5.34 -19.16 -2.89
N VAL A 14 -6.28 -20.02 -2.50
CA VAL A 14 -7.63 -19.60 -2.08
C VAL A 14 -7.65 -19.14 -0.63
N LEU A 15 -8.02 -17.88 -0.41
CA LEU A 15 -8.26 -17.28 0.89
C LEU A 15 -9.76 -17.04 1.11
N PRO A 16 -10.29 -17.28 2.33
CA PRO A 16 -11.62 -16.83 2.67
C PRO A 16 -11.60 -15.30 2.84
N SER A 17 -12.48 -14.61 2.12
CA SER A 17 -12.72 -13.18 2.22
C SER A 17 -14.14 -12.94 2.71
N VAL A 18 -14.36 -11.88 3.47
CA VAL A 18 -15.69 -11.51 3.96
C VAL A 18 -16.15 -10.27 3.21
N ASP A 19 -17.33 -10.34 2.60
CA ASP A 19 -18.01 -9.16 2.10
C ASP A 19 -18.56 -8.35 3.30
N PRO A 20 -18.07 -7.12 3.55
CA PRO A 20 -18.51 -6.32 4.68
C PRO A 20 -19.97 -5.84 4.57
N GLU A 21 -20.56 -5.81 3.37
CA GLU A 21 -21.94 -5.33 3.18
C GLU A 21 -22.97 -6.41 3.52
N THR A 22 -22.67 -7.67 3.16
CA THR A 22 -23.59 -8.80 3.31
C THR A 22 -23.20 -9.75 4.46
N GLY A 23 -21.93 -9.74 4.87
CA GLY A 23 -21.36 -10.71 5.81
C GLY A 23 -21.07 -12.07 5.19
N GLU A 24 -21.19 -12.22 3.87
CA GLU A 24 -20.93 -13.48 3.17
C GLU A 24 -19.42 -13.80 3.15
N VAL A 25 -19.07 -15.08 3.33
CA VAL A 25 -17.70 -15.56 3.18
C VAL A 25 -17.51 -16.09 1.76
N LEU A 26 -16.68 -15.41 0.98
CA LEU A 26 -16.34 -15.73 -0.39
C LEU A 26 -14.95 -16.36 -0.49
N ALA A 27 -14.78 -17.30 -1.40
CA ALA A 27 -13.47 -17.88 -1.72
C ALA A 27 -12.76 -17.01 -2.76
N PHE A 28 -11.65 -16.37 -2.39
CA PHE A 28 -10.85 -15.54 -3.27
C PHE A 28 -9.51 -16.22 -3.59
N ASP A 29 -9.29 -16.55 -4.86
CA ASP A 29 -8.02 -17.15 -5.30
C ASP A 29 -6.99 -16.06 -5.65
N THR A 30 -5.99 -15.93 -4.78
CA THR A 30 -4.86 -15.00 -4.93
C THR A 30 -3.77 -15.50 -5.88
N GLY A 31 -3.78 -16.78 -6.26
CA GLY A 31 -2.75 -17.38 -7.09
C GLY A 31 -3.03 -17.29 -8.59
N THR A 32 -4.25 -16.93 -9.00
CA THR A 32 -4.57 -16.82 -10.43
C THR A 32 -3.87 -15.62 -11.06
N ARG A 33 -3.46 -15.78 -12.33
CA ARG A 33 -2.86 -14.70 -13.11
C ARG A 33 -3.78 -13.48 -13.22
N ASP A 34 -5.09 -13.72 -13.30
CA ASP A 34 -6.10 -12.68 -13.43
C ASP A 34 -6.21 -11.84 -12.14
N SER A 35 -6.25 -12.49 -10.97
CA SER A 35 -6.22 -11.81 -9.67
C SER A 35 -4.95 -10.98 -9.48
N GLN A 36 -3.78 -11.56 -9.83
CA GLN A 36 -2.49 -10.88 -9.75
C GLN A 36 -2.41 -9.66 -10.67
N GLN A 37 -2.91 -9.78 -11.89
CA GLN A 37 -2.94 -8.68 -12.86
C GLN A 37 -3.86 -7.55 -12.41
N ARG A 38 -5.08 -7.86 -11.96
CA ARG A 38 -6.01 -6.83 -11.44
C ARG A 38 -5.46 -6.11 -10.22
N HIS A 39 -4.76 -6.83 -9.34
CA HIS A 39 -4.11 -6.21 -8.19
C HIS A 39 -3.01 -5.23 -8.65
N ALA A 40 -2.15 -5.64 -9.58
CA ALA A 40 -1.11 -4.76 -10.11
C ALA A 40 -1.68 -3.48 -10.75
N GLU A 41 -2.76 -3.60 -11.52
CA GLU A 41 -3.47 -2.44 -12.10
C GLU A 41 -3.99 -1.49 -11.01
N TRP A 42 -4.61 -2.04 -9.96
CA TRP A 42 -5.06 -1.25 -8.80
C TRP A 42 -3.89 -0.56 -8.08
N VAL A 43 -2.75 -1.22 -7.92
CA VAL A 43 -1.54 -0.62 -7.31
C VAL A 43 -1.05 0.57 -8.13
N GLU A 44 -1.02 0.45 -9.46
CA GLU A 44 -0.62 1.53 -10.36
C GLU A 44 -1.55 2.73 -10.28
N GLU A 45 -2.87 2.49 -10.30
CA GLU A 45 -3.88 3.54 -10.16
C GLU A 45 -3.77 4.26 -8.81
N ARG A 46 -3.58 3.48 -7.74
CA ARG A 46 -3.38 3.99 -6.38
C ARG A 46 -2.14 4.86 -6.31
N GLU A 47 -0.98 4.39 -6.77
CA GLU A 47 0.27 5.17 -6.71
C GLU A 47 0.17 6.45 -7.56
N LYS A 48 -0.53 6.41 -8.69
CA LYS A 48 -0.81 7.61 -9.48
C LYS A 48 -1.63 8.63 -8.69
N ALA A 49 -2.71 8.20 -8.03
CA ALA A 49 -3.52 9.09 -7.17
C ALA A 49 -2.70 9.67 -6.01
N TRP A 50 -1.82 8.88 -5.38
CA TRP A 50 -0.93 9.38 -4.33
C TRP A 50 0.04 10.44 -4.83
N LEU A 51 0.62 10.27 -6.03
CA LEU A 51 1.49 11.26 -6.65
C LEU A 51 0.75 12.55 -7.00
N ASP A 52 -0.49 12.44 -7.47
CA ASP A 52 -1.35 13.59 -7.77
C ASP A 52 -1.68 14.40 -6.50
N TRP A 53 -1.97 13.73 -5.38
CA TRP A 53 -2.27 14.40 -4.10
C TRP A 53 -1.03 14.92 -3.37
N PHE A 54 0.11 14.22 -3.49
CA PHE A 54 1.33 14.53 -2.76
C PHE A 54 2.54 14.59 -3.72
N PRO A 55 2.63 15.63 -4.56
CA PRO A 55 3.67 15.76 -5.59
C PRO A 55 5.08 15.88 -5.01
N SER A 56 5.22 16.21 -3.72
CA SER A 56 6.52 16.27 -3.04
C SER A 56 6.70 15.11 -2.06
N PRO A 57 7.88 14.45 -2.04
CA PRO A 57 8.20 13.41 -1.08
C PRO A 57 8.27 13.91 0.39
N LEU A 58 8.14 15.22 0.61
CA LEU A 58 8.08 15.84 1.94
C LEU A 58 6.66 15.96 2.49
N GLN A 59 5.65 15.64 1.67
CA GLN A 59 4.23 15.79 2.02
C GLN A 59 3.60 14.49 2.51
N ARG A 60 4.15 13.32 2.13
CA ARG A 60 3.65 11.99 2.54
C ARG A 60 4.74 11.17 3.22
N LEU A 61 4.43 10.64 4.40
CA LEU A 61 5.20 9.57 5.05
C LEU A 61 4.80 8.23 4.41
N LYS A 62 5.75 7.54 3.77
CA LYS A 62 5.63 6.12 3.44
C LYS A 62 6.21 5.33 4.61
N ALA A 63 5.39 4.48 5.21
CA ALA A 63 5.78 3.63 6.34
C ALA A 63 5.08 2.29 6.17
N SER A 64 5.74 1.18 6.46
CA SER A 64 5.19 -0.16 6.27
C SER A 64 4.57 -0.70 7.58
N THR A 65 3.62 -1.63 7.48
CA THR A 65 3.21 -2.46 8.62
C THR A 65 4.25 -3.51 9.00
N GLU A 66 5.21 -3.77 8.10
CA GLU A 66 6.41 -4.54 8.36
C GLU A 66 7.58 -3.62 8.73
N GLY A 67 8.29 -3.93 9.82
CA GLY A 67 9.50 -3.20 10.23
C GLY A 67 9.27 -2.18 11.34
N ASP A 68 10.21 -1.23 11.47
CA ASP A 68 10.21 -0.22 12.53
C ASP A 68 9.64 1.12 12.05
N LEU A 69 8.42 1.41 12.50
CA LEU A 69 7.72 2.66 12.23
C LEU A 69 8.50 3.90 12.67
N LEU A 70 9.27 3.82 13.77
CA LEU A 70 10.00 4.96 14.30
C LEU A 70 11.10 5.41 13.32
N ASP A 71 11.81 4.47 12.70
CA ASP A 71 12.86 4.77 11.74
C ASP A 71 12.32 5.46 10.48
N ASP A 72 11.16 5.01 9.99
CA ASP A 72 10.45 5.63 8.86
C ASP A 72 10.04 7.07 9.21
N MET A 73 9.47 7.28 10.40
CA MET A 73 9.08 8.61 10.89
C MET A 73 10.30 9.55 11.00
N VAL A 74 11.38 9.09 11.65
CA VAL A 74 12.60 9.89 11.84
C VAL A 74 13.20 10.28 10.49
N THR A 75 13.26 9.34 9.54
CA THR A 75 13.77 9.59 8.19
C THR A 75 12.94 10.64 7.46
N PHE A 76 11.61 10.54 7.52
CA PHE A 76 10.71 11.52 6.92
C PHE A 76 10.89 12.92 7.53
N PHE A 77 10.90 13.05 8.85
CA PHE A 77 11.08 14.34 9.51
C PHE A 77 12.44 14.97 9.21
N ARG A 78 13.51 14.17 9.14
CA ARG A 78 14.84 14.65 8.72
C ARG A 78 14.84 15.20 7.30
N ARG A 79 14.19 14.51 6.36
CA ARG A 79 14.04 14.98 4.96
C ARG A 79 13.25 16.29 4.90
N ARG A 80 12.14 16.36 5.62
CA ARG A 80 11.29 17.56 5.69
C ARG A 80 12.04 18.76 6.25
N MET A 81 12.74 18.61 7.39
CA MET A 81 13.53 19.69 7.99
C MET A 81 14.65 20.20 7.06
N LYS A 82 15.28 19.32 6.28
CA LYS A 82 16.29 19.72 5.29
C LYS A 82 15.68 20.45 4.10
N GLY A 83 14.53 19.99 3.60
CA GLY A 83 13.83 20.60 2.46
C GLY A 83 13.16 21.93 2.79
N THR A 84 12.73 22.16 4.03
CA THR A 84 12.18 23.44 4.50
C THR A 84 13.23 24.52 4.74
N ARG A 85 14.52 24.16 4.84
CA ARG A 85 15.64 25.11 5.04
C ARG A 85 16.16 25.75 3.74
N LYS A 86 15.38 25.74 2.66
CA LYS A 86 15.70 26.41 1.39
C LYS A 86 14.68 27.49 1.09
#